data_AF-A0A3B1BYU3-F1
#
_entry.id   AF-A0A3B1BYU3-F1
#
_cell.length_a   1.000
_cell.length_b   1.000
_cell.length_c   1.000
_cell.angle_alpha   90.00
_cell.angle_beta   90.00
_cell.angle_gamma   90.00
#
_symmetry.space_group_name_H-M   'P 1'
#
loop_
_entity.id
_entity.type
_entity.pdbx_description
1 polymer ?
#
loop_
_entity_poly.entity_id
_entity_poly.type
_entity_poly.pdbx_seq_one_letter_code
_entity_poly.pdbx_strand_id
1 'polypeptide(L)'
;MRQASGRFLIVAAGLFLVACENSVEDSMLSVWASMPGERIAFASKADSSEGELYMIDKSGSITRLTYNSRHENNPALSPDGTKVAFHAGDESNPLTYEIYIIDLLTGVELRLTNNAVIDGHPDWSPDGS
;
A
#
# COMPACT_ATOMS: atom_id res chain seq x y z
N MET A 1 -11.87 38.55 10.63
CA MET A 1 -10.56 38.48 11.28
C MET A 1 -9.81 37.29 10.70
N ARG A 2 -8.64 37.54 10.12
CA ARG A 2 -7.77 36.51 9.52
C ARG A 2 -6.80 36.03 10.60
N GLN A 3 -6.65 34.72 10.75
CA GLN A 3 -5.44 34.13 11.31
C GLN A 3 -4.92 33.09 10.31
N ALA A 4 -3.63 33.20 10.03
CA ALA A 4 -2.87 32.35 9.13
C ALA A 4 -1.96 31.44 9.96
N SER A 5 -1.81 30.19 9.52
CA SER A 5 -0.63 29.33 9.74
C SER A 5 -0.76 28.22 8.69
N GLY A 6 0.08 28.15 7.66
CA GLY A 6 1.51 27.87 7.70
C GLY A 6 1.69 26.55 6.94
N ARG A 7 1.83 26.62 5.61
CA ARG A 7 2.03 25.45 4.74
C ARG A 7 3.53 25.14 4.63
N PHE A 8 3.89 23.88 4.87
CA PHE A 8 5.16 23.34 4.41
C PHE A 8 5.09 23.07 2.89
N LEU A 9 6.18 23.40 2.22
CA LEU A 9 6.38 23.33 0.78
C LEU A 9 7.22 22.08 0.47
N ILE A 10 6.81 21.25 -0.49
CA ILE A 10 7.74 20.45 -1.28
C ILE A 10 7.46 20.76 -2.74
N VAL A 11 8.48 21.33 -3.39
CA VAL A 11 8.49 21.63 -4.82
C VAL A 11 9.09 20.43 -5.54
N ALA A 12 8.42 19.96 -6.60
CA ALA A 12 9.10 19.26 -7.68
C ALA A 12 8.59 19.83 -9.01
N ALA A 13 9.54 20.19 -9.86
CA ALA A 13 9.39 20.99 -11.06
C ALA A 13 8.76 20.22 -12.23
N GLY A 14 7.99 20.92 -13.06
CA GLY A 14 7.49 20.40 -14.34
C GLY A 14 6.31 21.19 -14.86
N LEU A 15 6.61 22.27 -15.58
CA LEU A 15 5.65 23.18 -16.21
C LEU A 15 4.99 22.52 -17.44
N PHE A 16 3.65 22.48 -17.48
CA PHE A 16 2.88 22.51 -18.74
C PHE A 16 1.61 23.35 -18.56
N LEU A 17 1.44 24.33 -19.43
CA LEU A 17 0.29 25.22 -19.48
C LEU A 17 -0.87 24.55 -20.23
N VAL A 18 -2.04 24.45 -19.60
CA VAL A 18 -3.36 24.42 -20.26
C VAL A 18 -4.32 25.29 -19.42
N ALA A 19 -5.15 26.07 -20.10
CA ALA A 19 -5.92 27.21 -19.59
C ALA A 19 -7.25 26.82 -18.88
N CYS A 20 -7.73 27.75 -18.03
CA CYS A 20 -9.05 27.97 -17.38
C CYS A 20 -10.18 26.93 -17.64
N GLU A 21 -10.96 26.45 -16.67
CA GLU A 21 -11.54 27.10 -15.49
C GLU A 21 -11.92 26.03 -14.43
N ASN A 22 -11.62 26.31 -13.16
CA ASN A 22 -12.27 25.81 -11.94
C ASN A 22 -12.87 24.38 -11.90
N SER A 23 -12.13 23.43 -11.33
CA SER A 23 -12.49 22.86 -10.02
C SER A 23 -11.31 22.05 -9.48
N VAL A 24 -11.17 21.99 -8.16
CA VAL A 24 -10.10 21.24 -7.47
C VAL A 24 -10.11 19.74 -7.84
N GLU A 25 -11.20 19.26 -8.45
CA GLU A 25 -11.40 17.88 -8.86
C GLU A 25 -10.46 17.45 -9.99
N ASP A 26 -10.11 18.34 -10.92
CA ASP A 26 -9.34 17.96 -12.13
C ASP A 26 -7.88 17.60 -11.82
N SER A 27 -7.31 18.27 -10.80
CA SER A 27 -5.96 17.98 -10.30
C SER A 27 -5.88 16.65 -9.54
N MET A 28 -7.00 16.20 -8.97
CA MET A 28 -7.04 14.91 -8.31
C MET A 28 -7.38 13.79 -9.31
N LEU A 29 -8.26 14.06 -10.28
CA LEU A 29 -8.58 13.17 -11.41
C LEU A 29 -7.34 12.78 -12.21
N SER A 30 -6.42 13.72 -12.43
CA SER A 30 -5.14 13.46 -13.10
C SER A 30 -4.16 12.61 -12.29
N VAL A 31 -4.15 12.74 -10.95
CA VAL A 31 -3.36 11.87 -10.05
C VAL A 31 -3.94 10.45 -10.01
N TRP A 32 -5.27 10.33 -10.00
CA TRP A 32 -5.96 9.04 -9.99
C TRP A 32 -5.87 8.30 -11.33
N ALA A 33 -5.88 9.01 -12.46
CA ALA A 33 -5.72 8.41 -13.79
C ALA A 33 -4.35 7.77 -14.03
N SER A 34 -3.34 8.15 -13.24
CA SER A 34 -1.98 7.60 -13.31
C SER A 34 -1.78 6.36 -12.43
N MET A 35 -2.73 6.03 -11.55
CA MET A 35 -2.66 4.84 -10.69
C MET A 35 -3.63 3.79 -11.24
N PRO A 36 -3.17 2.71 -11.89
CA PRO A 36 -4.09 1.65 -12.26
C PRO A 36 -4.69 1.05 -10.96
N GLY A 37 -5.98 1.28 -10.73
CA GLY A 37 -6.74 0.72 -9.61
C GLY A 37 -6.44 1.36 -8.26
N GLU A 38 -7.06 2.52 -8.01
CA GLU A 38 -7.10 3.28 -6.75
C GLU A 38 -7.43 2.41 -5.51
N ARG A 39 -6.42 1.72 -5.01
CA ARG A 39 -6.50 0.85 -3.85
C ARG A 39 -5.31 1.11 -2.94
N ILE A 40 -5.54 0.96 -1.64
CA ILE A 40 -4.51 1.08 -0.61
C ILE A 40 -4.52 -0.22 0.17
N ALA A 41 -3.37 -0.90 0.25
CA ALA A 41 -3.17 -2.02 1.16
C ALA A 41 -2.70 -1.50 2.53
N PHE A 42 -3.21 -2.07 3.60
CA PHE A 42 -2.85 -1.70 4.97
C PHE A 42 -2.99 -2.87 5.93
N ALA A 43 -2.21 -2.87 7.02
CA ALA A 43 -2.36 -3.82 8.10
C ALA A 43 -3.33 -3.27 9.15
N SER A 44 -4.17 -4.14 9.72
CA SER A 44 -5.11 -3.76 10.78
C SER A 44 -5.38 -4.93 11.72
N LYS A 45 -5.59 -4.60 13.01
CA LYS A 45 -6.03 -5.54 14.05
C LYS A 45 -7.57 -5.54 14.24
N ALA A 46 -8.31 -5.13 13.20
CA ALA A 46 -9.77 -5.00 13.27
C ALA A 46 -10.46 -6.34 13.59
N ASP A 47 -9.99 -7.44 12.97
CA ASP A 47 -10.59 -8.78 13.14
C ASP A 47 -9.63 -9.83 13.73
N SER A 48 -8.38 -9.48 14.07
CA SER A 48 -7.41 -10.38 14.71
C SER A 48 -6.44 -9.65 15.63
N SER A 49 -5.95 -10.33 16.68
CA SER A 49 -4.96 -9.76 17.63
C SER A 49 -3.57 -9.61 17.02
N GLU A 50 -3.23 -10.45 16.06
CA GLU A 50 -1.93 -10.46 15.37
C GLU A 50 -1.88 -9.41 14.25
N GLY A 51 -3.03 -9.05 13.68
CA GLY A 51 -3.16 -8.14 12.56
C GLY A 51 -3.21 -8.89 11.23
N GLU A 52 -4.01 -8.37 10.31
CA GLU A 52 -4.20 -8.93 8.98
C GLU A 52 -4.03 -7.85 7.94
N LEU A 53 -3.87 -8.27 6.69
CA LEU A 53 -3.84 -7.37 5.55
C LEU A 53 -5.25 -7.09 5.04
N TYR A 54 -5.49 -5.82 4.75
CA TYR A 54 -6.72 -5.31 4.17
C TYR A 54 -6.41 -4.45 2.97
N MET A 55 -7.41 -4.27 2.13
CA MET A 55 -7.37 -3.36 1.00
C MET A 55 -8.63 -2.51 0.98
N ILE A 56 -8.46 -1.20 0.79
CA ILE A 56 -9.55 -0.26 0.56
C ILE A 56 -9.50 0.23 -0.88
N ASP A 57 -10.66 0.37 -1.53
CA ASP A 57 -10.77 0.97 -2.86
C ASP A 57 -11.30 2.41 -2.83
N LYS A 58 -11.32 3.09 -3.99
CA LYS A 58 -11.86 4.46 -4.13
C LYS A 58 -13.29 4.63 -3.61
N SER A 59 -14.11 3.58 -3.68
CA SER A 59 -15.49 3.63 -3.18
C SER A 59 -15.56 3.60 -1.65
N GLY A 60 -14.43 3.31 -0.99
CA GLY A 60 -14.35 3.10 0.44
C GLY A 60 -14.66 1.67 0.87
N SER A 61 -14.80 0.74 -0.08
CA SER A 61 -15.03 -0.67 0.22
C SER A 61 -13.75 -1.28 0.78
N ILE A 62 -13.85 -1.95 1.93
CA ILE A 62 -12.74 -2.62 2.60
C ILE A 62 -12.88 -4.12 2.41
N THR A 63 -11.80 -4.77 1.96
CA THR A 63 -11.70 -6.22 1.81
C THR A 63 -10.53 -6.73 2.63
N ARG A 64 -10.74 -7.79 3.41
CA ARG A 64 -9.67 -8.51 4.11
C ARG A 64 -8.99 -9.47 3.12
N LEU A 65 -7.65 -9.49 3.12
CA LEU A 65 -6.85 -10.26 2.16
C LEU A 65 -6.30 -11.55 2.76
N THR A 66 -5.89 -11.51 4.04
CA THR A 66 -5.30 -12.64 4.74
C THR A 66 -6.20 -13.11 5.88
N TYR A 67 -6.09 -14.40 6.21
CA TYR A 67 -6.93 -15.06 7.22
C TYR A 67 -6.09 -16.06 8.02
N ASN A 68 -5.08 -15.57 8.73
CA ASN A 68 -4.15 -16.45 9.44
C ASN A 68 -3.84 -15.95 10.87
N SER A 69 -2.76 -16.44 11.46
CA SER A 69 -2.37 -16.15 12.85
C SER A 69 -0.91 -15.69 12.95
N ARG A 70 -0.34 -15.19 11.85
CA ARG A 70 0.98 -14.56 11.85
C ARG A 70 0.79 -13.07 12.03
N HIS A 71 1.79 -12.41 12.57
CA HIS A 71 1.83 -10.96 12.52
C HIS A 71 2.25 -10.53 11.12
N GLU A 72 1.41 -9.73 10.46
CA GLU A 72 1.59 -9.28 9.07
C GLU A 72 1.57 -7.76 9.00
N ASN A 73 2.54 -7.17 8.30
CA ASN A 73 2.65 -5.71 8.21
C ASN A 73 3.38 -5.27 6.93
N ASN A 74 3.56 -3.96 6.78
CA ASN A 74 4.26 -3.29 5.68
C ASN A 74 3.83 -3.79 4.28
N PRO A 75 2.53 -3.77 3.95
CA PRO A 75 2.07 -4.19 2.63
C PRO A 75 2.46 -3.16 1.56
N ALA A 76 2.88 -3.67 0.40
CA ALA A 76 3.18 -2.90 -0.81
C ALA A 76 2.42 -3.50 -2.00
N LEU A 77 1.56 -2.70 -2.63
CA LEU A 77 0.80 -3.09 -3.82
C LEU A 77 1.71 -3.06 -5.05
N SER A 78 1.67 -4.11 -5.88
CA SER A 78 2.42 -4.16 -7.13
C SER A 78 1.95 -3.09 -8.12
N PRO A 79 2.82 -2.59 -9.03
CA PRO A 79 2.46 -1.54 -9.99
C PRO A 79 1.29 -1.91 -10.91
N ASP A 80 1.13 -3.21 -11.22
CA ASP A 80 0.03 -3.75 -12.02
C ASP A 80 -1.26 -3.97 -11.19
N GLY A 81 -1.19 -3.77 -9.86
CA GLY A 81 -2.29 -3.97 -8.93
C GLY A 81 -2.72 -5.42 -8.75
N THR A 82 -1.93 -6.41 -9.17
CA THR A 82 -2.35 -7.83 -9.07
C THR A 82 -1.83 -8.53 -7.83
N LYS A 83 -0.85 -7.97 -7.12
CA LYS A 83 -0.21 -8.60 -5.96
C LYS A 83 0.04 -7.61 -4.83
N VAL A 84 0.15 -8.13 -3.61
CA VAL A 84 0.66 -7.38 -2.46
C VAL A 84 1.87 -8.12 -1.91
N ALA A 85 3.00 -7.43 -1.82
CA ALA A 85 4.15 -7.90 -1.06
C ALA A 85 4.01 -7.44 0.39
N PHE A 86 4.43 -8.24 1.35
CA PHE A 86 4.34 -7.93 2.78
C PHE A 86 5.38 -8.76 3.53
N HIS A 87 5.61 -8.42 4.80
CA HIS A 87 6.33 -9.34 5.69
C HIS A 87 5.39 -10.01 6.68
N ALA A 88 5.71 -11.25 7.03
CA ALA A 88 4.95 -12.01 8.00
C ALA A 88 5.88 -12.82 8.90
N GLY A 89 5.54 -12.91 10.18
CA GLY A 89 6.32 -13.63 11.17
C GLY A 89 5.59 -13.77 12.50
N ASP A 90 6.35 -14.03 13.55
CA ASP A 90 5.91 -14.09 14.94
C ASP A 90 6.37 -12.82 15.66
N GLU A 91 5.44 -12.03 16.20
CA GLU A 91 5.74 -10.81 16.97
C GLU A 91 6.68 -11.08 18.16
N SER A 92 6.61 -12.28 18.76
CA SER A 92 7.48 -12.68 19.87
C SER A 92 8.87 -13.15 19.43
N ASN A 93 9.06 -13.45 18.14
CA ASN A 93 10.34 -13.89 17.57
C ASN A 93 10.63 -13.21 16.23
N PRO A 94 11.28 -12.02 16.25
CA PRO A 94 11.54 -11.24 15.05
C PRO A 94 12.37 -11.95 13.96
N LEU A 95 13.18 -12.95 14.32
CA LEU A 95 13.99 -13.73 13.36
C LEU A 95 13.16 -14.63 12.44
N THR A 96 11.85 -14.66 12.62
CA THR A 96 10.91 -15.42 11.79
C THR A 96 10.28 -14.59 10.67
N TYR A 97 10.53 -13.28 10.64
CA TYR A 97 9.94 -12.41 9.63
C TYR A 97 10.58 -12.60 8.27
N GLU A 98 9.71 -12.85 7.29
CA GLU A 98 10.08 -13.17 5.93
C GLU A 98 9.18 -12.40 4.97
N ILE A 99 9.63 -12.22 3.74
CA ILE A 99 8.86 -11.57 2.69
C ILE A 99 7.94 -12.59 2.03
N TYR A 100 6.68 -12.19 1.86
CA TYR A 100 5.66 -12.92 1.16
C TYR A 100 5.04 -12.04 0.08
N ILE A 101 4.40 -12.69 -0.90
CA ILE A 101 3.47 -12.06 -1.82
C ILE A 101 2.13 -12.78 -1.75
N ILE A 102 1.03 -12.04 -1.89
CA ILE A 102 -0.31 -12.60 -2.11
C ILE A 102 -0.84 -12.16 -3.46
N ASP A 103 -1.38 -13.11 -4.23
CA ASP A 103 -2.09 -12.85 -5.47
C ASP A 103 -3.52 -12.40 -5.17
N LEU A 104 -3.90 -11.21 -5.66
CA LEU A 104 -5.20 -10.61 -5.34
C LEU A 104 -6.37 -11.24 -6.11
N LEU A 105 -6.11 -11.99 -7.18
CA LEU A 105 -7.15 -12.70 -7.90
C LEU A 105 -7.43 -14.07 -7.27
N THR A 106 -6.38 -14.78 -6.87
CA THR A 106 -6.52 -16.16 -6.37
C THR A 106 -6.47 -16.29 -4.86
N GLY A 107 -6.00 -15.27 -4.14
CA GLY A 107 -5.73 -15.31 -2.70
C GLY A 107 -4.55 -16.21 -2.31
N VAL A 108 -3.74 -16.64 -3.28
CA VAL A 108 -2.60 -17.54 -3.03
C VAL A 108 -1.42 -16.75 -2.51
N GLU A 109 -0.87 -17.19 -1.38
CA GLU A 109 0.36 -16.66 -0.80
C GLU A 109 1.59 -17.45 -1.25
N LEU A 110 2.70 -16.75 -1.49
CA LEU A 110 4.01 -17.32 -1.77
C LEU A 110 5.06 -16.65 -0.87
N ARG A 111 5.87 -17.47 -0.20
CA ARG A 111 7.04 -17.01 0.56
C ARG A 111 8.24 -16.79 -0.38
N LEU A 112 8.82 -15.59 -0.36
CA LEU A 112 9.94 -15.21 -1.23
C LEU A 112 11.31 -15.39 -0.55
N THR A 113 11.39 -15.18 0.76
CA THR A 113 12.62 -15.34 1.54
C THR A 113 12.49 -16.47 2.55
N ASN A 114 13.58 -17.16 2.86
CA ASN A 114 13.61 -18.17 3.92
C ASN A 114 15.02 -18.32 4.48
N ASN A 115 15.30 -17.64 5.58
CA ASN A 115 16.63 -17.61 6.17
C ASN A 115 16.56 -17.42 7.71
N ALA A 116 17.71 -17.12 8.32
CA ALA A 116 17.83 -16.98 9.78
C ALA A 116 18.03 -15.52 10.21
N VAL A 117 17.61 -14.56 9.38
CA VAL A 117 17.63 -13.13 9.66
C VAL A 117 16.24 -12.53 9.42
N ILE A 118 16.07 -11.28 9.83
CA ILE A 118 14.81 -10.56 9.71
C ILE A 118 14.74 -9.96 8.31
N ASP A 119 13.69 -10.29 7.56
CA ASP A 119 13.35 -9.59 6.31
C ASP A 119 12.09 -8.74 6.50
N GLY A 120 12.10 -7.52 5.98
CA GLY A 120 10.95 -6.61 6.12
C GLY A 120 11.00 -5.40 5.21
N HIS A 121 9.89 -4.65 5.20
CA HIS A 121 9.68 -3.47 4.35
C HIS A 121 9.87 -3.77 2.84
N PRO A 122 9.15 -4.75 2.28
CA PRO A 122 9.23 -5.01 0.86
C PRO A 122 8.65 -3.83 0.08
N ASP A 123 9.18 -3.62 -1.13
CA ASP A 123 8.65 -2.67 -2.10
C ASP A 123 8.80 -3.24 -3.51
N TRP A 124 8.03 -2.71 -4.45
CA TRP A 124 8.10 -3.08 -5.85
C TRP A 124 8.91 -2.05 -6.63
N SER A 125 9.69 -2.52 -7.59
CA SER A 125 10.20 -1.63 -8.63
C SER A 125 9.02 -0.98 -9.37
N PRO A 126 9.13 0.29 -9.80
CA PRO A 126 8.03 0.97 -10.49
C PRO A 126 7.58 0.27 -11.78
N ASP A 127 8.45 -0.51 -12.41
CA ASP A 127 8.17 -1.28 -13.63
C ASP A 127 7.89 -2.77 -13.37
N GLY A 128 7.94 -3.22 -12.12
CA GLY A 128 7.68 -4.60 -11.71
C GLY A 128 8.79 -5.60 -12.02
N SER A 129 10.00 -5.13 -12.39
CA SER A 129 11.20 -5.96 -12.60
C SER A 129 12.17 -6.04 -11.43
#